data_AF-A0A7J8DE69-F1
#
_entry.id   AF-A0A7J8DE69-F1
#
_cell.length_a   1.000
_cell.length_b   1.000
_cell.length_c   1.000
_cell.angle_alpha   90.00
_cell.angle_beta   90.00
_cell.angle_gamma   90.00
#
_symmetry.space_group_name_H-M   'P 1'
#
loop_
_entity.id
_entity.type
_entity.pdbx_description
1 polymer ?
#
loop_
_entity_poly.entity_id
_entity_poly.type
_entity_poly.pdbx_seq_one_letter_code
_entity_poly.pdbx_strand_id
1 'polypeptide(L)' 'MLAKASSSTASGDVLSALHGVWRTQGLSGLFAGVFPRVAAISLGGFIFLGAYDQTHSLLLELGKESP' A
#
# COMPACT_ATOMS: atom_id res chain seq x y z
N MET A 1 20.56 -0.60 -0.02
CA MET A 1 21.43 0.60 0.01
C MET A 1 20.87 1.54 1.07
N LEU A 2 21.47 1.54 2.27
CA LEU A 2 21.11 2.45 3.36
C LEU A 2 22.03 3.67 3.26
N ALA A 3 21.46 4.87 3.40
CA ALA A 3 22.17 6.13 3.21
C ALA A 3 23.42 6.21 4.10
N LYS A 4 24.53 6.69 3.52
CA LYS A 4 25.83 6.88 4.17
C LYS A 4 25.66 7.85 5.36
N ALA A 5 26.09 7.42 6.55
CA ALA A 5 25.90 8.07 7.85
C ALA A 5 26.61 9.43 8.06
N SER A 6 26.89 10.19 7.00
CA SER A 6 27.58 11.48 7.07
C SER A 6 27.09 12.52 6.06
N SER A 7 25.92 12.34 5.42
CA SER A 7 25.30 13.41 4.64
C SER A 7 24.41 14.27 5.54
N SER A 8 24.22 15.55 5.21
CA SER A 8 23.35 16.49 5.94
C SER A 8 21.90 15.96 6.18
N THR A 9 21.50 14.94 5.41
CA THR A 9 20.27 14.15 5.58
C THR A 9 20.24 13.28 6.85
N ALA A 10 21.39 12.98 7.47
CA ALA A 10 21.53 12.21 8.70
C ALA A 10 21.37 13.06 9.98
N SER A 11 21.24 14.38 9.85
CA SER A 11 21.10 15.32 10.98
C SER A 11 19.68 15.36 11.58
N GLY A 12 18.75 14.54 11.08
CA GLY A 12 17.35 14.54 11.54
C GLY A 12 16.46 15.60 10.87
N ASP A 13 16.98 16.33 9.88
CA ASP A 13 16.23 17.40 9.23
C ASP A 13 15.46 16.87 8.01
N VAL A 14 14.27 16.34 8.28
CA VAL A 14 13.34 15.74 7.29
C VAL A 14 13.04 16.71 6.13
N LEU A 15 13.02 18.01 6.40
CA LEU A 15 12.77 19.05 5.40
C LEU A 15 13.89 19.14 4.35
N SER A 16 15.15 19.00 4.77
CA SER A 16 16.30 19.00 3.87
C SER A 16 16.31 17.75 2.97
N ALA A 17 15.95 16.61 3.53
CA ALA A 17 15.77 15.35 2.79
C ALA A 17 14.65 15.47 1.74
N LEU A 18 13.50 16.01 2.16
CA LEU A 18 12.33 16.22 1.31
C LEU A 18 12.64 17.18 0.15
N HIS A 19 13.32 18.29 0.44
CA HIS A 19 13.75 19.25 -0.57
C HIS A 19 14.77 18.64 -1.55
N GLY A 20 15.69 17.79 -1.06
CA GLY A 20 16.63 17.06 -1.92
C GLY A 20 15.94 16.09 -2.88
N VAL A 21 14.96 15.33 -2.41
CA VAL A 21 14.15 14.43 -3.25
C VAL A 21 13.30 15.21 -4.24
N TRP A 22 12.67 16.31 -3.80
CA TRP A 22 11.89 17.19 -4.68
C TRP A 22 12.74 17.74 -5.83
N ARG A 23 13.97 18.17 -5.56
CA ARG A 23 14.84 18.77 -6.59
C ARG A 23 15.39 17.75 -7.59
N THR A 24 15.51 16.48 -7.20
CA THR A 24 16.11 15.42 -8.02
C THR A 24 15.09 14.56 -8.77
N GLN A 25 13.96 14.24 -8.14
CA GLN A 25 12.91 13.39 -8.72
C GLN A 25 11.53 14.05 -8.76
N GLY A 26 11.37 15.26 -8.23
CA GLY A 26 10.09 15.98 -8.26
C GLY A 26 9.00 15.32 -7.42
N LEU A 27 7.75 15.64 -7.74
CA LEU A 27 6.57 15.12 -7.06
C LEU A 27 6.41 13.60 -7.28
N SER A 28 6.80 13.08 -8.44
CA SER A 28 6.68 11.66 -8.77
C SER A 28 7.62 10.79 -7.92
N GLY A 29 8.83 11.26 -7.60
CA GLY A 29 9.73 10.57 -6.66
C GLY A 29 9.16 10.51 -5.24
N LEU A 30 8.41 11.54 -4.83
CA LEU A 30 7.77 11.59 -3.52
C LEU A 30 6.63 10.58 -3.38
N PHE A 31 5.87 10.35 -4.45
CA PHE A 31 4.70 9.48 -4.49
C PHE A 31 4.94 8.13 -5.18
N ALA A 32 6.19 7.81 -5.57
CA ALA A 32 6.54 6.60 -6.30
C ALA A 32 6.10 5.30 -5.58
N GLY A 33 5.97 5.33 -4.25
CA GLY A 33 5.50 4.21 -3.44
C GLY A 33 3.98 4.11 -3.26
N VAL A 34 3.21 5.16 -3.58
CA VAL A 34 1.77 5.19 -3.30
C VAL A 34 1.01 4.26 -4.23
N PHE A 35 1.33 4.28 -5.52
CA PHE A 35 0.67 3.41 -6.50
C PHE A 35 0.83 1.91 -6.17
N PRO A 36 2.03 1.36 -5.94
CA PRO A 36 2.18 -0.05 -5.55
C PRO A 36 1.53 -0.34 -4.18
N ARG A 37 1.52 0.62 -3.25
CA ARG A 37 0.87 0.46 -1.94
C ARG A 37 -0.64 0.35 -2.05
N VAL A 38 -1.27 1.22 -2.85
CA VAL A 38 -2.71 1.21 -3.10
C VAL A 38 -3.11 -0.07 -3.83
N ALA A 39 -2.35 -0.48 -4.86
CA ALA A 39 -2.61 -1.72 -5.58
C ALA A 39 -2.58 -2.95 -4.65
N ALA A 40 -1.59 -3.04 -3.75
CA ALA A 40 -1.49 -4.15 -2.79
C ALA A 40 -2.68 -4.20 -1.81
N ILE A 41 -3.12 -3.03 -1.30
CA ILE A 41 -4.28 -2.95 -0.39
C ILE A 41 -5.56 -3.34 -1.12
N SER A 42 -5.78 -2.81 -2.32
CA SER A 42 -6.95 -3.13 -3.14
C SER A 42 -7.01 -4.61 -3.50
N LEU A 43 -5.87 -5.22 -3.82
CA LEU A 43 -5.79 -6.65 -4.10
C LEU A 43 -6.16 -7.49 -2.88
N GLY A 44 -5.66 -7.13 -1.70
CA GLY A 44 -6.02 -7.80 -0.45
C GLY A 44 -7.50 -7.68 -0.12
N GLY A 45 -8.08 -6.48 -0.27
CA GLY A 45 -9.50 -6.24 -0.07
C GLY A 45 -10.39 -6.98 -1.06
N PHE A 46 -9.98 -7.06 -2.33
CA PHE A 46 -10.69 -7.79 -3.38
C PHE A 46 -10.75 -9.29 -3.09
N ILE A 47 -9.63 -9.89 -2.68
CA ILE A 47 -9.58 -11.32 -2.32
C ILE A 47 -10.46 -11.59 -1.11
N PHE A 48 -10.41 -10.74 -0.08
CA PHE A 48 -11.23 -10.88 1.12
C PHE A 48 -12.73 -10.78 0.81
N LEU A 49 -13.14 -9.77 0.05
CA LEU A 49 -14.52 -9.57 -0.34
C LEU A 49 -15.02 -10.72 -1.23
N GLY A 50 -14.21 -11.18 -2.18
CA GLY A 50 -14.55 -12.32 -3.03
C GLY A 50 -14.68 -13.63 -2.26
N ALA A 51 -13.83 -13.87 -1.26
CA ALA A 51 -13.94 -15.04 -0.38
C ALA A 51 -15.17 -14.96 0.55
N TYR A 52 -15.50 -13.76 1.04
CA TYR A 52 -16.71 -13.52 1.82
C TYR A 52 -17.97 -13.81 1.01
N ASP A 53 -18.04 -13.30 -0.22
CA ASP A 53 -19.21 -13.47 -1.09
C ASP A 53 -19.43 -14.94 -1.48
N GLN A 54 -18.35 -15.68 -1.74
CA GLN A 54 -18.43 -17.14 -1.95
C GLN A 54 -18.93 -17.88 -0.71
N THR A 55 -18.39 -17.55 0.46
CA THR A 55 -18.79 -18.20 1.72
C THR A 55 -20.25 -17.90 2.04
N HIS A 56 -20.68 -16.65 1.83
CA HIS A 56 -22.05 -16.22 2.04
C HIS A 56 -23.02 -16.92 1.07
N SER A 57 -22.64 -17.03 -0.20
CA SER A 57 -23.44 -17.76 -1.21
C SER A 57 -23.58 -19.24 -0.86
N LEU A 58 -22.48 -19.91 -0.50
CA LEU A 58 -22.50 -21.31 -0.05
C LEU A 58 -23.37 -21.50 1.20
N LEU A 59 -23.29 -20.58 2.16
CA LEU A 59 -24.10 -20.64 3.39
C LEU A 59 -25.59 -20.49 3.09
N LEU A 60 -25.96 -19.59 2.17
CA LEU A 60 -27.34 -19.39 1.73
C LEU A 60 -27.88 -20.60 0.97
N GLU A 61 -27.03 -21.25 0.15
CA GLU A 61 -27.40 -22.46 -0.60
C GLU A 61 -27.64 -23.63 0.36
N LEU A 62 -26.78 -23.82 1.35
CA LEU A 62 -26.92 -24.84 2.39
C LEU A 62 -28.19 -24.64 3.25
N GLY A 63 -28.52 -23.37 3.55
CA GLY A 63 -29.76 -23.01 4.26
C GLY A 63 -31.03 -23.29 3.45
N LYS A 64 -30.94 -23.29 2.10
CA LYS A 64 -32.04 -23.61 1.19
C LYS A 64 -32.28 -25.11 1.02
N GLU A 65 -31.29 -25.94 1.33
CA GLU A 65 -31.37 -27.41 1.30
C GLU A 65 -31.85 -28.03 2.62
N SER A 66 -32.15 -27.21 3.63
CA SER A 66 -32.76 -27.65 4.88
C SER A 66 -34.28 -27.79 4.70
N PRO A 67 -34.86 -29.01 4.82
CA PRO A 67 -36.30 -29.25 4.68
C PRO A 67 -37.15 -28.66 5.82
#